data_AF-A0A967SLG5-F1
#
_entry.id   AF-A0A967SLG5-F1
#
_cell.length_a   1.000
_cell.length_b   1.000
_cell.length_c   1.000
_cell.angle_alpha   90.00
_cell.angle_beta   90.00
_cell.angle_gamma   90.00
#
_symmetry.space_group_name_H-M   'P 1'
#
loop_
_entity.id
_entity.type
_entity.pdbx_description
1 polymer ?
#
loop_
_entity_poly.entity_id
_entity_poly.type
_entity_poly.pdbx_seq_one_letter_code
_entity_poly.pdbx_strand_id
1 'polypeptide(L)' 'YELASARFGWSLDKVARCQAFHFKGGQGAKTGTGGHLPGNKVIGKIAEVRGLEPGEPAISPPRFPDLVEPADFRDVADE' A
#
# COMPACT_ATOMS: atom_id res chain seq x y z
N TYR A 1 8.85 5.74 1.57
CA TYR A 1 7.95 4.63 1.94
C TYR A 1 6.52 5.05 1.65
N GLU A 2 5.62 4.15 1.26
CA GLU A 2 4.25 4.51 0.86
C GLU A 2 3.21 3.73 1.66
N LEU A 3 2.15 4.44 2.08
CA LEU A 3 0.88 3.84 2.46
C LEU A 3 0.00 3.89 1.22
N ALA A 4 -0.38 2.72 0.70
CA ALA A 4 -1.28 2.56 -0.46
C ALA A 4 -2.53 1.77 -0.06
N SER A 5 -3.57 1.80 -0.88
CA SER A 5 -4.91 1.29 -0.58
C SER A 5 -5.00 -0.16 -0.07
N ALA A 6 -4.08 -1.04 -0.47
CA ALA A 6 -4.03 -2.43 -0.01
C ALA A 6 -3.10 -2.66 1.19
N ARG A 7 -2.36 -1.63 1.63
CA ARG A 7 -1.46 -1.66 2.79
C ARG A 7 -0.40 -2.77 2.78
N PHE A 8 -0.09 -3.34 1.61
CA PHE A 8 0.92 -4.39 1.47
C PHE A 8 2.28 -3.94 2.03
N GLY A 9 2.74 -4.65 3.06
CA GLY A 9 4.01 -4.36 3.73
C GLY A 9 4.03 -3.07 4.56
N TRP A 10 2.87 -2.46 4.85
CA TRP A 10 2.73 -1.33 5.76
C TRP A 10 3.08 -1.74 7.22
N SER A 11 3.87 -0.93 7.92
CA SER A 11 4.31 -1.16 9.30
C SER A 11 4.94 0.12 9.86
N LEU A 12 4.52 0.52 11.06
CA LEU A 12 5.05 1.71 11.74
C LEU A 12 6.56 1.59 12.05
N ASP A 13 7.08 0.39 12.29
CA ASP A 13 8.53 0.17 12.45
C ASP A 13 9.32 0.58 11.20
N LYS A 14 8.73 0.43 10.01
CA LYS A 14 9.33 0.87 8.75
C LYS A 14 9.15 2.37 8.56
N VAL A 15 8.03 2.95 9.01
CA VAL A 15 7.80 4.41 8.99
C VAL A 15 8.85 5.13 9.83
N ALA A 16 9.09 4.66 11.07
CA ALA A 16 10.06 5.24 12.00
C ALA A 16 11.50 5.28 11.47
N ARG A 17 11.80 4.48 10.43
CA ARG A 17 13.10 4.42 9.77
C ARG A 17 13.20 5.30 8.51
N CYS A 18 12.14 6.00 8.15
CA CYS A 18 12.07 6.85 6.97
C CYS A 18 12.04 8.32 7.37
N GLN A 19 12.61 9.20 6.54
CA GLN A 19 12.50 10.65 6.74
C GLN A 19 11.09 11.18 6.46
N ALA A 20 10.38 10.49 5.56
CA ALA A 20 8.99 10.76 5.21
C ALA A 20 8.35 9.50 4.62
N PHE A 21 7.03 9.39 4.79
CA PHE A 21 6.19 8.48 4.02
C PHE A 21 5.14 9.29 3.26
N HIS A 22 4.57 8.69 2.21
CA HIS A 22 3.50 9.32 1.44
C HIS A 22 2.22 8.49 1.49
N PHE A 23 1.08 9.17 1.62
CA PHE A 23 -0.21 8.60 1.24
C PHE A 23 -0.32 8.55 -0.28
N LYS A 24 -0.52 7.36 -0.83
CA LYS A 24 -0.67 7.16 -2.26
C LYS A 24 -2.14 7.22 -2.68
N GLY A 25 -2.59 8.41 -3.05
CA GLY A 25 -3.94 8.64 -3.58
C GLY A 25 -4.15 8.18 -5.03
N GLY A 26 -3.07 7.99 -5.80
CA GLY A 26 -3.15 7.56 -7.21
C GLY A 26 -1.81 7.59 -7.93
N GLN A 27 -1.82 7.28 -9.23
CA GLN A 27 -0.65 7.41 -10.11
C GLN A 27 -1.08 7.80 -11.54
N GLY A 28 -0.27 8.65 -12.20
CA GLY A 28 -0.61 9.20 -13.52
C GLY A 28 -0.76 8.16 -14.64
N ALA A 29 -0.08 7.03 -14.55
CA ALA A 29 -0.19 5.97 -15.56
C ALA A 29 -1.56 5.26 -15.57
N LYS A 30 -2.33 5.35 -14.48
CA LYS A 30 -3.62 4.65 -14.32
C LYS A 30 -4.50 5.28 -13.25
N THR A 31 -4.97 6.49 -13.52
CA THR A 31 -5.89 7.22 -12.65
C THR A 31 -7.17 6.41 -12.39
N GLY A 32 -7.63 6.39 -11.13
CA GLY A 32 -8.88 5.71 -10.74
C GLY A 32 -8.77 4.20 -10.54
N THR A 33 -7.57 3.62 -10.59
CA THR A 33 -7.33 2.19 -10.37
C THR A 33 -6.23 1.94 -9.35
N GLY A 34 -6.20 0.74 -8.77
CA GLY A 34 -5.15 0.35 -7.84
C GLY A 34 -3.91 -0.27 -8.49
N GLY A 35 -2.91 -0.52 -7.66
CA GLY A 35 -1.74 -1.34 -8.00
C GLY A 35 -2.15 -2.74 -8.47
N HIS A 36 -1.44 -3.28 -9.45
CA HIS A 36 -1.58 -4.69 -9.83
C HIS A 36 -0.18 -5.25 -10.04
N LEU A 37 0.17 -6.26 -9.23
CA LEU A 37 1.36 -7.07 -9.42
C LEU A 37 0.91 -8.49 -9.79
N PRO A 38 1.21 -8.97 -11.01
CA PRO A 38 0.88 -10.33 -11.43
C PRO A 38 1.48 -11.38 -10.49
N GLY A 39 0.73 -12.45 -10.23
CA GLY A 39 1.09 -13.49 -9.27
C GLY A 39 2.42 -14.19 -9.57
N ASN A 40 2.78 -14.36 -10.85
CA ASN A 40 4.07 -14.93 -11.24
C ASN A 40 5.28 -14.07 -10.82
N LYS A 41 5.07 -12.81 -10.44
CA LYS A 41 6.09 -11.92 -9.84
C LYS A 41 6.04 -11.92 -8.30
N VAL A 42 5.01 -12.49 -7.69
CA VAL A 42 4.87 -12.61 -6.23
C VAL A 42 5.55 -13.89 -5.79
N ILE A 43 6.87 -13.81 -5.61
CA ILE A 43 7.72 -14.94 -5.22
C ILE A 43 8.78 -14.50 -4.21
N GLY A 44 9.25 -15.45 -3.40
CA GLY A 44 10.31 -15.24 -2.41
C GLY A 44 10.06 -14.00 -1.54
N LYS A 45 11.02 -13.07 -1.53
CA LYS A 45 10.94 -11.84 -0.72
C LYS A 45 9.76 -10.94 -1.06
N ILE A 46 9.23 -10.98 -2.29
CA ILE A 46 8.05 -10.18 -2.66
C ILE A 46 6.80 -10.71 -1.95
N ALA A 47 6.63 -12.02 -1.89
CA ALA A 47 5.53 -12.68 -1.19
C ALA A 47 5.63 -12.39 0.33
N GLU A 48 6.82 -12.62 0.91
CA GLU A 48 7.11 -12.38 2.33
C GLU A 48 6.81 -10.93 2.75
N VAL A 49 7.39 -9.94 2.04
CA VAL A 49 7.25 -8.52 2.42
C VAL A 49 5.79 -8.03 2.29
N ARG A 50 5.00 -8.65 1.42
CA ARG A 50 3.60 -8.29 1.20
C ARG A 50 2.61 -9.10 2.03
N GLY A 51 3.06 -10.15 2.72
CA GLY A 51 2.18 -11.08 3.45
C GLY A 51 1.24 -11.83 2.51
N LEU A 52 1.72 -12.21 1.33
CA LEU A 52 0.97 -12.93 0.30
C LEU A 52 1.56 -14.32 0.08
N GLU A 53 0.75 -15.25 -0.39
CA GLU A 53 1.26 -16.55 -0.81
C GLU A 53 2.02 -16.44 -2.16
N PRO A 54 3.11 -17.21 -2.37
CA PRO A 54 3.79 -17.24 -3.66
C PRO A 54 2.84 -17.63 -4.79
N GLY A 55 2.80 -16.83 -5.85
CA GLY A 55 1.88 -17.00 -6.98
C GLY A 55 0.56 -16.23 -6.84
N GLU A 56 0.23 -15.69 -5.67
CA GLU A 56 -0.98 -14.89 -5.46
C GLU A 56 -0.84 -13.50 -6.10
N PRO A 57 -1.76 -13.06 -6.98
CA PRO A 57 -1.69 -11.73 -7.56
C PRO A 57 -2.00 -10.65 -6.51
N ALA A 58 -1.13 -9.64 -6.41
CA ALA A 58 -1.38 -8.50 -5.52
C ALA A 58 -2.22 -7.45 -6.26
N ILE A 59 -3.52 -7.41 -5.95
CA ILE A 59 -4.48 -6.45 -6.52
C ILE A 59 -4.89 -5.46 -5.44
N SER A 60 -4.67 -4.17 -5.67
CA SER A 60 -5.06 -3.13 -4.72
C SER A 60 -6.39 -2.47 -5.09
N PRO A 61 -7.20 -2.04 -4.11
CA PRO A 61 -8.38 -1.22 -4.36
C PRO A 61 -8.03 0.12 -5.04
N PRO A 62 -8.97 0.77 -5.74
CA PRO A 62 -8.74 2.05 -6.42
C PRO A 62 -8.56 3.25 -5.48
N ARG A 63 -9.04 3.14 -4.23
CA ARG A 63 -8.90 4.12 -3.15
C ARG A 63 -8.68 3.40 -1.82
N PHE A 64 -8.29 4.12 -0.78
CA PHE A 64 -8.39 3.59 0.59
C PHE A 64 -9.85 3.25 0.91
N PRO A 65 -10.17 2.02 1.35
CA PRO A 65 -11.54 1.67 1.72
C PRO A 65 -12.06 2.47 2.92
N ASP A 66 -11.14 2.76 3.85
CA ASP A 66 -11.34 3.24 5.22
C ASP A 66 -10.86 4.67 5.47
N LEU A 67 -10.13 5.29 4.53
CA LEU A 67 -9.76 6.71 4.59
C LEU A 67 -10.56 7.48 3.54
N VAL A 68 -11.61 8.17 3.98
CA VAL A 68 -12.60 8.84 3.13
C VAL A 68 -12.57 10.35 3.34
N GLU A 69 -12.60 10.78 4.59
CA GLU A 69 -12.60 12.18 5.00
C GLU A 69 -11.17 12.64 5.35
N PRO A 70 -10.86 13.95 5.25
CA PRO A 70 -9.55 14.47 5.66
C PRO A 70 -9.15 14.13 7.10
N ALA A 71 -10.15 13.95 7.99
CA ALA A 71 -9.92 13.54 9.37
C ALA A 71 -9.31 12.14 9.46
N ASP A 72 -9.71 11.19 8.62
CA ASP A 72 -9.19 9.82 8.64
C ASP A 72 -7.68 9.80 8.32
N PHE A 73 -7.24 10.66 7.39
CA PHE A 73 -5.83 10.81 7.06
C PHE A 73 -5.02 11.48 8.17
N ARG A 74 -5.64 12.43 8.89
CA ARG A 74 -5.02 13.07 10.06
C ARG A 74 -4.82 12.06 11.16
N ASP A 75 -5.83 11.24 11.46
CA ASP A 75 -5.75 10.25 12.54
C ASP A 75 -4.60 9.25 12.29
N VAL A 76 -4.36 8.84 11.03
CA VAL A 76 -3.19 8.02 10.65
C VAL A 76 -1.86 8.78 10.78
N ALA A 77 -1.86 10.10 10.58
CA ALA A 77 -0.66 10.91 10.68
C ALA A 77 -0.26 11.21 12.15
N ASP A 78 -1.20 11.09 13.07
CA ASP A 78 -1.00 11.30 14.51
C ASP A 78 -0.52 10.03 15.25
N GLU A 79 -0.48 8.86 14.58
CA GLU A 79 0.11 7.58 15.06
C GLU A 79 1.66 7.61 15.08
#